data_AF-A0A944CPB5-F1
#
_entry.id   AF-A0A944CPB5-F1
#
_cell.length_a   1.000
_cell.length_b   1.000
_cell.length_c   1.000
_cell.angle_alpha   90.00
_cell.angle_beta   90.00
_cell.angle_gamma   90.00
#
_symmetry.space_group_name_H-M   'P 1'
#
loop_
_entity.id
_entity.type
_entity.pdbx_description
1 polymer ?
#
loop_
_entity_poly.entity_id
_entity_poly.type
_entity_poly.pdbx_seq_one_letter_code
_entity_poly.pdbx_strand_id
1 'polypeptide(L)'
;MSILKHPAVNILFISFMSAIYSFIFIFTAGHMEFASMLSHSKTLNSAFWNGWSDFLKSGNMKFIGYLIIGLTVVIVVFILLKRTKQYDEYQVSILAKSLLVAGILSILMIPFLLIMLLSDPNYSTETIFLFAMIQWVGVLVSYLFFVVRF
;
A
#
# COMPACT_ATOMS: atom_id res chain seq x y z
N MET A 1 19.78 -5.39 -13.50
CA MET A 1 18.37 -5.78 -13.31
C MET A 1 17.79 -6.34 -14.61
N SER A 2 18.10 -7.59 -14.96
CA SER A 2 17.60 -8.22 -16.20
C SER A 2 16.13 -8.65 -16.08
N ILE A 3 15.73 -9.11 -14.90
CA ILE A 3 14.41 -9.73 -14.65
C ILE A 3 13.24 -8.72 -14.77
N LEU A 4 13.43 -7.49 -14.30
CA LEU A 4 12.41 -6.43 -14.35
C LEU A 4 12.19 -5.82 -15.75
N LYS A 5 13.05 -6.17 -16.73
CA LYS A 5 12.87 -5.74 -18.14
C LYS A 5 11.68 -6.44 -18.80
N HIS A 6 11.23 -7.57 -18.26
CA HIS A 6 10.10 -8.34 -18.79
C HIS A 6 8.78 -7.83 -18.21
N PRO A 7 7.85 -7.31 -19.05
CA PRO A 7 6.57 -6.80 -18.58
C PRO A 7 5.73 -7.83 -17.82
N ALA A 8 5.81 -9.11 -18.22
CA ALA A 8 5.12 -10.20 -17.54
C ALA A 8 5.54 -10.35 -16.07
N VAL A 9 6.84 -10.15 -15.77
CA VAL A 9 7.34 -10.23 -14.39
C VAL A 9 6.80 -9.09 -13.55
N ASN A 10 6.78 -7.87 -14.11
CA ASN A 10 6.28 -6.70 -13.39
C ASN A 10 4.77 -6.78 -13.18
N ILE A 11 4.01 -7.26 -14.18
CA ILE A 11 2.58 -7.54 -14.05
C ILE A 11 2.34 -8.57 -12.93
N LEU A 12 3.06 -9.69 -12.95
CA LEU A 12 2.92 -10.73 -11.94
C LEU A 12 3.21 -10.18 -10.54
N PHE A 13 4.32 -9.48 -10.39
CA PHE A 13 4.74 -8.91 -9.12
C PHE A 13 3.73 -7.88 -8.59
N ILE A 14 3.34 -6.89 -9.41
CA ILE A 14 2.43 -5.84 -8.97
C ILE A 14 1.04 -6.40 -8.66
N SER A 15 0.58 -7.38 -9.43
CA SER A 15 -0.71 -8.04 -9.21
C SER A 15 -0.70 -8.86 -7.93
N PHE A 16 0.34 -9.66 -7.72
CA PHE A 16 0.49 -10.49 -6.53
C PHE A 16 0.54 -9.65 -5.24
N MET A 17 1.42 -8.66 -5.21
CA MET A 17 1.55 -7.79 -4.04
C MET A 17 0.26 -7.00 -3.80
N SER A 18 -0.39 -6.49 -4.85
CA SER A 18 -1.68 -5.80 -4.73
C SER A 18 -2.79 -6.70 -4.21
N ALA A 19 -2.80 -7.97 -4.60
CA ALA A 19 -3.76 -8.94 -4.08
C ALA A 19 -3.58 -9.13 -2.57
N ILE A 20 -2.34 -9.25 -2.08
CA ILE A 20 -2.04 -9.36 -0.64
C ILE A 20 -2.52 -8.11 0.11
N TYR A 21 -2.11 -6.92 -0.31
CA TYR A 21 -2.50 -5.68 0.36
C TYR A 21 -4.02 -5.49 0.33
N SER A 22 -4.65 -5.68 -0.82
CA SER A 22 -6.11 -5.53 -0.96
C SER A 22 -6.85 -6.54 -0.08
N PHE A 23 -6.39 -7.79 -0.02
CA PHE A 23 -6.96 -8.81 0.83
C PHE A 23 -6.92 -8.38 2.30
N ILE A 24 -5.78 -7.89 2.80
CA ILE A 24 -5.64 -7.40 4.18
C ILE A 24 -6.66 -6.27 4.44
N PHE A 25 -6.74 -5.27 3.57
CA PHE A 25 -7.65 -4.13 3.77
C PHE A 25 -9.14 -4.52 3.68
N ILE A 26 -9.52 -5.40 2.75
CA ILE A 26 -10.91 -5.79 2.55
C ILE A 26 -11.37 -6.76 3.64
N PHE A 27 -10.57 -7.78 3.95
CA PHE A 27 -10.95 -8.83 4.88
C PHE A 27 -10.95 -8.32 6.32
N THR A 28 -9.97 -7.48 6.67
CA THR A 28 -9.88 -6.92 8.03
C THR A 28 -10.98 -5.89 8.32
N ALA A 29 -11.58 -5.27 7.29
CA ALA A 29 -12.59 -4.21 7.47
C ALA A 29 -13.86 -4.65 8.20
N GLY A 30 -14.17 -5.95 8.21
CA GLY A 30 -15.33 -6.53 8.88
C GLY A 30 -15.00 -7.41 10.08
N HIS A 31 -13.72 -7.52 10.47
CA HIS A 31 -13.33 -8.40 11.55
C HIS A 31 -13.66 -7.79 12.92
N MET A 32 -14.46 -8.53 13.72
CA MET A 32 -14.85 -8.08 15.07
C MET A 32 -13.66 -7.87 15.99
N GLU A 33 -12.63 -8.71 15.90
CA GLU A 33 -11.38 -8.55 16.69
C GLU A 33 -10.68 -7.24 16.35
N PHE A 34 -10.60 -6.90 15.07
CA PHE A 34 -10.03 -5.63 14.62
C PHE A 34 -10.85 -4.43 15.12
N ALA A 35 -12.18 -4.49 15.01
CA ALA A 35 -13.07 -3.45 15.53
C ALA A 35 -12.91 -3.27 17.06
N SER A 36 -12.70 -4.36 17.79
CA SER A 36 -12.46 -4.33 19.25
C SER A 36 -11.10 -3.72 19.61
N MET A 37 -10.06 -3.95 18.80
CA MET A 37 -8.75 -3.33 19.00
C MET A 37 -8.82 -1.81 18.79
N LEU A 38 -9.62 -1.37 17.82
CA LEU A 38 -9.81 0.06 17.55
C LEU A 38 -10.69 0.74 18.62
N SER A 39 -11.55 0.02 19.36
CA SER A 39 -12.52 0.60 20.31
C SER A 39 -11.93 1.15 21.62
N HIS A 40 -10.81 1.87 21.53
CA HIS A 40 -10.18 2.57 22.63
C HIS A 40 -10.67 4.03 22.76
N SER A 41 -10.42 4.64 23.93
CA SER A 41 -10.70 6.05 24.19
C SER A 41 -9.78 6.97 23.38
N LYS A 42 -10.28 8.15 22.99
CA LYS A 42 -9.50 9.14 22.22
C LYS A 42 -8.40 9.78 23.09
N THR A 43 -7.22 9.13 23.15
CA THR A 43 -6.08 9.61 23.97
C THR A 43 -5.21 10.65 23.26
N LEU A 44 -5.21 10.71 21.92
CA LEU A 44 -4.51 11.74 21.15
C LEU A 44 -5.42 12.94 20.91
N ASN A 45 -4.91 14.14 21.24
CA ASN A 45 -5.53 15.41 20.86
C ASN A 45 -5.22 15.76 19.38
N SER A 46 -5.55 14.85 18.46
CA SER A 46 -5.31 15.01 17.02
C SER A 46 -6.56 14.68 16.22
N ALA A 47 -7.08 15.66 15.48
CA ALA A 47 -8.24 15.47 14.61
C ALA A 47 -7.96 14.43 13.52
N PHE A 48 -6.73 14.36 13.01
CA PHE A 48 -6.31 13.40 12.00
C PHE A 48 -6.38 11.96 12.51
N TRP A 49 -5.74 11.66 13.65
CA TRP A 49 -5.71 10.30 14.19
C TRP A 49 -7.09 9.83 14.61
N ASN A 50 -7.90 10.72 15.17
CA ASN A 50 -9.29 10.42 15.51
C ASN A 50 -10.12 10.11 14.26
N GLY A 51 -10.00 10.92 13.20
CA GLY A 51 -10.71 10.69 11.94
C GLY A 51 -10.25 9.42 11.24
N TRP A 52 -8.95 9.13 11.25
CA TRP A 52 -8.39 7.89 10.71
C TRP A 52 -8.88 6.66 11.48
N SER A 53 -8.89 6.71 12.81
CA SER A 53 -9.44 5.64 13.65
C SER A 53 -10.93 5.40 13.35
N ASP A 54 -11.71 6.48 13.25
CA ASP A 54 -13.14 6.40 12.94
C ASP A 54 -13.38 5.84 11.51
N PHE A 55 -12.50 6.15 10.55
CA PHE A 55 -12.51 5.57 9.20
C PHE A 55 -12.22 4.06 9.21
N LEU A 56 -11.25 3.60 10.01
CA LEU A 56 -10.95 2.17 10.14
C LEU A 56 -12.08 1.42 10.86
N LYS A 57 -12.62 1.98 11.96
CA LYS A 57 -13.72 1.42 12.75
C LYS A 57 -15.00 1.19 11.94
N SER A 58 -15.31 2.12 11.04
CA SER A 58 -16.49 2.04 10.17
C SER A 58 -16.32 1.02 9.03
N GLY A 59 -15.19 0.32 8.96
CA GLY A 59 -14.90 -0.64 7.89
C GLY A 59 -14.68 0.01 6.53
N ASN A 60 -14.46 1.33 6.49
CA ASN A 60 -14.24 2.05 5.24
C ASN A 60 -12.88 1.72 4.61
N MET A 61 -11.97 1.10 5.35
CA MET A 61 -10.69 0.66 4.80
C MET A 61 -10.79 -0.38 3.67
N LYS A 62 -11.94 -1.05 3.50
CA LYS A 62 -12.23 -1.85 2.30
C LYS A 62 -12.13 -1.03 1.01
N PHE A 63 -12.44 0.27 1.05
CA PHE A 63 -12.31 1.17 -0.10
C PHE A 63 -10.85 1.38 -0.50
N ILE A 64 -9.91 1.32 0.46
CA ILE A 64 -8.47 1.33 0.16
C ILE A 64 -8.10 0.06 -0.60
N GLY A 65 -8.61 -1.10 -0.18
CA GLY A 65 -8.40 -2.34 -0.91
C GLY A 65 -8.98 -2.29 -2.33
N TYR A 66 -10.20 -1.75 -2.51
CA TYR A 66 -10.76 -1.55 -3.85
C TYR A 66 -9.97 -0.55 -4.71
N LEU A 67 -9.44 0.51 -4.09
CA LEU A 67 -8.55 1.45 -4.76
C LEU A 67 -7.27 0.77 -5.26
N ILE A 68 -6.65 -0.08 -4.44
CA ILE A 68 -5.46 -0.86 -4.81
C ILE A 68 -5.77 -1.78 -5.99
N ILE A 69 -6.89 -2.51 -5.95
CA ILE A 69 -7.32 -3.36 -7.08
C ILE A 69 -7.52 -2.51 -8.34
N GLY A 70 -8.25 -1.39 -8.23
CA GLY A 70 -8.54 -0.50 -9.35
C GLY A 70 -7.27 0.04 -10.00
N LEU A 71 -6.34 0.57 -9.21
CA LEU A 71 -5.05 1.07 -9.71
C LEU A 71 -4.25 -0.03 -10.43
N THR A 72 -4.21 -1.23 -9.85
CA THR A 72 -3.49 -2.36 -10.44
C THR A 72 -4.09 -2.81 -11.76
N VAL A 73 -5.41 -2.90 -11.85
CA VAL A 73 -6.11 -3.20 -13.12
C VAL A 73 -5.76 -2.15 -14.17
N VAL A 74 -5.84 -0.86 -13.82
CA VAL A 74 -5.50 0.23 -14.75
C VAL A 74 -4.06 0.10 -15.25
N ILE A 75 -3.10 -0.11 -14.34
CA ILE A 75 -1.69 -0.32 -14.69
C ILE A 75 -1.53 -1.50 -15.66
N VAL A 76 -2.11 -2.65 -15.34
CA VAL A 76 -2.02 -3.86 -16.19
C VAL A 76 -2.62 -3.61 -17.57
N VAL A 77 -3.79 -2.96 -17.63
CA VAL A 77 -4.44 -2.59 -18.90
C VAL A 77 -3.52 -1.70 -19.74
N PHE A 78 -2.92 -0.65 -19.17
CA PHE A 78 -2.00 0.21 -19.91
C PHE A 78 -0.76 -0.54 -20.44
N ILE A 79 -0.19 -1.44 -19.63
CA ILE A 79 0.95 -2.27 -20.05
C ILE A 79 0.56 -3.14 -21.25
N LEU A 80 -0.60 -3.80 -21.18
CA LEU A 80 -1.11 -4.66 -22.25
C LEU A 80 -1.44 -3.86 -23.53
N LEU A 81 -1.98 -2.65 -23.40
CA LEU A 81 -2.28 -1.76 -24.52
C LEU A 81 -1.01 -1.30 -25.24
N LYS A 82 0.07 -0.99 -24.50
CA LYS A 82 1.35 -0.58 -25.12
C LYS A 82 2.08 -1.71 -25.84
N ARG A 83 1.76 -2.98 -25.56
CA ARG A 83 2.37 -4.19 -26.18
C ARG A 83 3.91 -4.14 -26.28
N THR A 84 4.57 -3.54 -25.29
CA THR A 84 6.03 -3.43 -25.26
C THR A 84 6.64 -4.82 -25.07
N LYS A 85 7.55 -5.23 -25.97
CA LYS A 85 8.24 -6.54 -25.86
C LYS A 85 9.23 -6.57 -24.69
N GLN A 86 9.84 -5.43 -24.39
CA GLN A 86 10.71 -5.19 -23.23
C GLN A 86 10.52 -3.76 -22.75
N TYR A 87 10.65 -3.55 -21.44
CA TYR A 87 10.62 -2.21 -20.87
C TYR A 87 11.92 -1.45 -21.12
N ASP A 88 11.78 -0.13 -21.29
CA ASP A 88 12.91 0.78 -21.37
C ASP A 88 13.64 0.81 -20.01
N GLU A 89 14.93 1.11 -20.05
CA GLU A 89 15.79 1.20 -18.86
C GLU A 89 15.27 2.23 -17.86
N TYR A 90 14.60 3.28 -18.35
CA TYR A 90 13.90 4.26 -17.52
C TYR A 90 12.77 3.63 -16.70
N GLN A 91 11.85 2.89 -17.34
CA GLN A 91 10.72 2.25 -16.67
C GLN A 91 11.19 1.25 -15.61
N VAL A 92 12.23 0.47 -15.93
CA VAL A 92 12.83 -0.50 -15.00
C VAL A 92 13.52 0.18 -13.82
N SER A 93 14.32 1.22 -14.09
CA SER A 93 15.05 1.97 -13.06
C SER A 93 14.10 2.60 -12.04
N ILE A 94 12.96 3.09 -12.50
CA ILE A 94 11.99 3.74 -11.61
C ILE A 94 11.19 2.74 -10.78
N LEU A 95 10.70 1.64 -11.38
CA LEU A 95 10.07 0.58 -10.61
C LEU A 95 11.03 0.08 -9.53
N ALA A 96 12.28 -0.20 -9.91
CA ALA A 96 13.33 -0.58 -8.99
C ALA A 96 13.55 0.43 -7.86
N LYS A 97 13.66 1.73 -8.19
CA LYS A 97 13.81 2.79 -7.18
C LYS A 97 12.61 2.88 -6.26
N SER A 98 11.38 2.81 -6.79
CA SER A 98 10.16 2.86 -5.97
C SER A 98 10.08 1.69 -4.99
N LEU A 99 10.45 0.48 -5.43
CA LEU A 99 10.52 -0.70 -4.58
C LEU A 99 11.64 -0.60 -3.56
N LEU A 100 12.80 -0.06 -3.94
CA LEU A 100 13.92 0.17 -3.03
C LEU A 100 13.53 1.18 -1.94
N VAL A 101 12.91 2.31 -2.31
CA VAL A 101 12.41 3.32 -1.38
C VAL A 101 11.35 2.72 -0.45
N ALA A 102 10.38 1.98 -0.98
CA ALA A 102 9.37 1.29 -0.16
C ALA A 102 10.00 0.25 0.79
N GLY A 103 11.03 -0.48 0.32
CA GLY A 103 11.78 -1.44 1.12
C GLY A 103 12.56 -0.79 2.26
N ILE A 104 13.31 0.29 1.97
CA ILE A 104 14.00 1.08 3.02
C ILE A 104 12.99 1.61 4.03
N LEU A 105 11.89 2.20 3.55
CA LEU A 105 10.87 2.73 4.44
C LEU A 105 10.28 1.62 5.32
N SER A 106 10.06 0.41 4.78
CA SER A 106 9.58 -0.75 5.55
C SER A 106 10.55 -1.17 6.65
N ILE A 107 11.86 -1.16 6.38
CA ILE A 107 12.88 -1.50 7.38
C ILE A 107 12.89 -0.45 8.50
N LEU A 108 12.85 0.84 8.14
CA LEU A 108 12.81 1.95 9.10
C LEU A 108 11.49 1.99 9.90
N MET A 109 10.42 1.43 9.36
CA MET A 109 9.14 1.35 10.08
C MET A 109 9.20 0.43 11.30
N ILE A 110 10.01 -0.62 11.30
CA ILE A 110 10.08 -1.55 12.43
C ILE A 110 10.43 -0.85 13.75
N PRO A 111 11.56 -0.11 13.86
CA PRO A 111 11.89 0.60 15.10
C PRO A 111 10.89 1.72 15.42
N PHE A 112 10.32 2.38 14.40
CA PHE A 112 9.31 3.40 14.61
C PHE A 112 8.03 2.83 15.23
N LEU A 113 7.53 1.72 14.69
CA LEU A 113 6.35 1.02 15.19
C LEU A 113 6.59 0.47 16.61
N LEU A 114 7.80 0.00 16.91
CA LEU A 114 8.16 -0.43 18.26
C LEU A 114 8.05 0.72 19.28
N ILE A 115 8.56 1.90 18.94
CA ILE A 115 8.46 3.09 19.81
C ILE A 115 6.99 3.48 19.98
N MET A 116 6.21 3.48 18.89
CA MET A 116 4.78 3.79 18.91
C MET A 116 4.02 2.83 19.83
N LEU A 117 4.28 1.53 19.72
CA LEU A 117 3.68 0.47 20.54
C LEU A 117 3.99 0.64 22.03
N LEU A 118 5.21 1.04 22.38
CA LEU A 118 5.61 1.28 23.76
C LEU A 118 5.07 2.60 24.32
N SER A 119 4.81 3.59 23.45
CA SER A 119 4.38 4.93 23.84
C SER A 119 2.86 5.04 23.95
N ASP A 120 2.12 4.63 22.93
CA ASP A 120 0.65 4.58 22.95
C ASP A 120 0.18 3.37 22.13
N PRO A 121 -0.03 2.21 22.79
CA PRO A 121 -0.41 0.98 22.10
C PRO A 121 -1.78 1.10 21.42
N ASN A 122 -2.62 2.05 21.84
CA ASN A 122 -3.97 2.21 21.32
C ASN A 122 -3.99 2.59 19.83
N TYR A 123 -3.05 3.43 19.37
CA TYR A 123 -2.97 3.90 17.98
C TYR A 123 -1.99 3.10 17.11
N SER A 124 -1.41 2.03 17.64
CA SER A 124 -0.38 1.28 16.94
C SER A 124 -0.93 0.58 15.70
N THR A 125 -2.12 0.00 15.82
CA THR A 125 -2.81 -0.67 14.72
C THR A 125 -3.13 0.31 13.60
N GLU A 126 -3.72 1.46 13.95
CA GLU A 126 -4.06 2.55 13.05
C GLU A 126 -2.83 3.04 12.29
N THR A 127 -1.72 3.17 12.99
CA THR A 127 -0.44 3.60 12.43
C THR A 127 0.07 2.58 11.41
N ILE A 128 0.05 1.29 11.73
CA ILE A 128 0.44 0.20 10.81
C ILE A 128 -0.39 0.25 9.52
N PHE A 129 -1.71 0.38 9.64
CA PHE A 129 -2.59 0.43 8.47
C PHE A 129 -2.37 1.69 7.62
N LEU A 130 -2.11 2.84 8.26
CA LEU A 130 -1.78 4.07 7.54
C LEU A 130 -0.49 3.92 6.75
N PHE A 131 0.55 3.34 7.35
CA PHE A 131 1.82 3.11 6.66
C PHE A 131 1.68 2.10 5.52
N ALA A 132 0.99 0.98 5.75
CA ALA A 132 0.72 0.00 4.72
C ALA A 132 -0.01 0.61 3.51
N MET A 133 -0.99 1.48 3.77
CA MET A 133 -1.69 2.23 2.72
C MET A 133 -0.73 3.13 1.94
N ILE A 134 -0.02 4.02 2.64
CA ILE A 134 0.86 5.02 2.00
C ILE A 134 1.94 4.33 1.18
N GLN A 135 2.54 3.27 1.70
CA GLN A 135 3.60 2.55 1.00
C GLN A 135 3.10 1.94 -0.32
N TRP A 136 2.06 1.10 -0.25
CA TRP A 136 1.65 0.37 -1.44
C TRP A 136 0.94 1.26 -2.46
N VAL A 137 0.07 2.17 -2.01
CA VAL A 137 -0.55 3.15 -2.90
C VAL A 137 0.50 4.07 -3.51
N GLY A 138 1.52 4.48 -2.75
CA GLY A 138 2.63 5.29 -3.25
C GLY A 138 3.41 4.59 -4.38
N VAL A 139 3.69 3.30 -4.25
CA VAL A 139 4.31 2.48 -5.31
C VAL A 139 3.41 2.41 -6.54
N LEU A 140 2.10 2.14 -6.37
CA LEU A 140 1.15 2.04 -7.48
C LEU A 140 0.98 3.36 -8.23
N VAL A 141 0.80 4.47 -7.52
CA VAL A 141 0.65 5.80 -8.12
C VAL A 141 1.91 6.20 -8.87
N SER A 142 3.08 5.97 -8.26
CA SER A 142 4.35 6.20 -8.94
C SER A 142 4.42 5.38 -10.23
N TYR A 143 4.16 4.08 -10.16
CA TYR A 143 4.25 3.20 -11.31
C TYR A 143 3.24 3.55 -12.42
N LEU A 144 2.00 3.86 -12.06
CA LEU A 144 0.96 4.30 -12.99
C LEU A 144 1.38 5.55 -13.76
N PHE A 145 1.88 6.58 -13.06
CA PHE A 145 2.35 7.82 -13.70
C PHE A 145 3.37 7.53 -14.81
N PHE A 146 4.29 6.59 -14.58
CA PHE A 146 5.30 6.24 -15.57
C PHE A 146 4.76 5.39 -16.70
N VAL A 147 3.93 4.38 -16.39
CA VAL A 147 3.30 3.52 -17.42
C VAL A 147 2.44 4.36 -18.38
N VAL A 148 1.78 5.41 -17.88
CA VAL A 148 1.03 6.34 -18.73
C VAL A 148 1.97 7.23 -19.55
N ARG A 149 2.95 7.88 -18.91
CA ARG A 149 3.78 8.92 -19.54
C ARG A 149 4.84 8.38 -20.52
N PHE A 150 5.39 7.20 -20.27
CA PHE A 150 6.47 6.57 -21.06
C PHE A 150 6.02 5.20 -21.50
#